data_AF-A0AA87TFI7-F1
#
_entry.id   AF-A0AA87TFI7-F1
#
_cell.length_a   1.000
_cell.length_b   1.000
_cell.length_c   1.000
_cell.angle_alpha   90.00
_cell.angle_beta   90.00
_cell.angle_gamma   90.00
#
_symmetry.space_group_name_H-M   'P 1'
#
loop_
_entity.id
_entity.type
_entity.pdbx_description
1 polymer ?
#
loop_
_entity_poly.entity_id
_entity_poly.type
_entity_poly.pdbx_seq_one_letter_code
_entity_poly.pdbx_strand_id
1 'polypeptide(L)' 'MQAKLTLKMDKDVIDSMKRYAANNNKSLSRLVEDFFKTSIGETQQTIVLSPLVKELTGIISEADIEKSNYIDYLEKKYD' A
#
# COMPACT_ATOMS: atom_id res chain seq x y z
N MET A 1 -9.47 -18.24 5.10
CA MET A 1 -9.39 -19.16 6.25
C MET A 1 -9.19 -18.32 7.51
N GLN A 2 -9.85 -18.63 8.63
CA GLN A 2 -9.66 -17.90 9.90
C GLN A 2 -8.80 -18.73 10.86
N ALA A 3 -7.80 -18.11 11.47
CA ALA A 3 -6.92 -18.71 12.46
C ALA A 3 -6.85 -17.83 13.71
N LYS A 4 -6.65 -18.44 14.89
CA LYS A 4 -6.50 -17.72 16.15
C LYS A 4 -5.02 -17.62 16.51
N LEU A 5 -4.56 -16.40 16.77
CA LEU A 5 -3.21 -16.11 17.25
C LEU A 5 -3.28 -15.60 18.70
N THR A 6 -2.54 -16.21 19.61
CA THR A 6 -2.41 -15.76 21.01
C THR A 6 -0.99 -15.28 21.24
N LEU A 7 -0.83 -14.02 21.64
CA LEU A 7 0.47 -13.38 21.88
C LEU A 7 0.64 -13.06 23.37
N LYS A 8 1.84 -13.26 23.91
CA LYS A 8 2.24 -12.72 25.20
C LYS A 8 2.91 -11.36 24.96
N MET A 9 2.45 -10.34 25.69
CA MET A 9 2.95 -8.97 25.58
C MET A 9 2.72 -8.24 26.89
N ASP A 10 3.41 -7.12 27.08
CA ASP A 10 3.25 -6.30 28.27
C ASP A 10 1.84 -5.75 28.42
N LYS A 11 1.36 -5.75 29.67
CA LYS A 11 0.01 -5.30 30.01
C LYS A 11 -0.24 -3.85 29.61
N ASP A 12 0.75 -2.98 29.81
CA ASP A 12 0.65 -1.56 29.48
C ASP A 12 0.50 -1.33 27.96
N VAL A 13 1.12 -2.20 27.16
CA VAL A 13 0.98 -2.19 25.70
C VAL A 13 -0.44 -2.63 25.31
N ILE A 14 -0.95 -3.72 25.91
CA ILE A 14 -2.34 -4.19 25.68
C ILE A 14 -3.34 -3.07 25.97
N ASP A 15 -3.19 -2.38 27.10
CA ASP A 15 -4.13 -1.35 27.53
C ASP A 15 -4.05 -0.11 26.63
N SER A 16 -2.86 0.24 26.14
CA SER A 16 -2.67 1.30 25.15
C SER A 16 -3.31 0.95 23.81
N MET A 17 -3.14 -0.29 23.33
CA MET A 17 -3.78 -0.74 22.10
C MET A 17 -5.31 -0.79 22.21
N LYS A 18 -5.85 -1.22 23.35
CA LYS A 18 -7.31 -1.22 23.59
C LYS A 18 -7.89 0.21 23.55
N ARG A 19 -7.20 1.17 24.18
CA ARG A 19 -7.60 2.58 24.13
C ARG A 19 -7.58 3.11 22.70
N TYR A 20 -6.53 2.81 21.94
CA TYR A 20 -6.44 3.19 20.53
C TYR A 20 -7.57 2.58 19.70
N ALA A 21 -7.84 1.29 19.87
CA ALA A 21 -8.89 0.57 19.15
C ALA A 21 -10.29 1.16 19.44
N ALA A 22 -10.58 1.46 20.71
CA ALA A 22 -11.82 2.12 21.11
C ALA A 22 -11.98 3.51 20.48
N ASN A 23 -10.93 4.34 20.54
CA ASN A 23 -10.95 5.69 19.96
C ASN A 23 -11.13 5.69 18.44
N ASN A 24 -10.61 4.66 17.75
CA ASN A 24 -10.71 4.53 16.30
C ASN A 24 -11.92 3.67 15.86
N ASN A 25 -12.81 3.31 16.78
CA ASN A 25 -13.98 2.47 16.55
C ASN A 25 -13.66 1.16 15.79
N LYS A 26 -12.49 0.57 16.08
CA LYS A 26 -11.98 -0.67 15.48
C LYS A 26 -11.82 -1.76 16.54
N SER A 27 -11.94 -3.02 16.13
CA SER A 27 -11.58 -4.13 17.02
C SER A 27 -10.05 -4.26 17.13
N LEU A 28 -9.58 -4.73 18.28
CA LEU A 28 -8.16 -4.99 18.52
C LEU A 28 -7.59 -6.02 17.52
N SER A 29 -8.38 -7.06 17.20
CA SER A 29 -8.00 -8.07 16.21
C SER A 29 -7.81 -7.46 14.82
N ARG A 30 -8.70 -6.56 14.40
CA ARG A 30 -8.61 -5.89 13.10
C ARG A 30 -7.46 -4.89 13.06
N LEU A 31 -7.19 -4.20 14.15
CA LEU A 31 -6.03 -3.32 14.27
C LEU A 31 -4.72 -4.10 14.04
N VAL A 32 -4.58 -5.25 14.71
CA VAL A 32 -3.38 -6.10 14.61
C VAL A 32 -3.30 -6.76 13.23
N GLU A 33 -4.42 -7.19 12.67
CA GLU A 33 -4.48 -7.73 11.31
C GLU A 33 -4.08 -6.68 10.26
N ASP A 34 -4.63 -5.47 10.33
CA ASP A 34 -4.27 -4.35 9.45
C ASP A 34 -2.76 -4.02 9.59
N PHE A 35 -2.23 -4.02 10.82
CA PHE A 35 -0.82 -3.76 11.08
C PHE A 35 0.08 -4.81 10.42
N PHE A 36 -0.22 -6.11 10.58
CA PHE A 36 0.57 -7.17 9.96
C PHE A 36 0.40 -7.21 8.44
N LYS A 37 -0.81 -6.92 7.92
CA LYS A 37 -1.02 -6.76 6.46
C LYS A 37 -0.21 -5.63 5.87
N THR A 38 -0.02 -4.54 6.61
CA THR A 38 0.76 -3.39 6.15
C THR A 38 2.26 -3.60 6.34
N SER A 39 2.67 -4.25 7.45
CA SER A 39 4.08 -4.37 7.85
C SER A 39 4.78 -5.62 7.30
N ILE A 40 4.06 -6.73 7.17
CA ILE A 40 4.57 -8.03 6.69
C ILE A 40 3.99 -8.37 5.32
N GLY A 41 2.85 -7.77 4.96
CA GLY A 41 2.32 -7.93 3.61
C GLY A 41 3.37 -7.47 2.63
N GLU A 42 3.86 -8.42 1.84
CA GLU A 42 4.70 -8.18 0.68
C GLU A 42 4.11 -6.99 -0.08
N THR A 43 4.77 -5.85 0.08
CA THR A 43 4.63 -4.76 -0.85
C THR A 43 5.43 -5.13 -2.10
N GLN A 44 4.97 -6.18 -2.79
CA GLN A 44 4.76 -6.05 -4.22
C GLN A 44 3.39 -5.39 -4.46
N GLN A 45 3.09 -4.32 -3.71
CA GLN A 45 2.45 -3.20 -4.37
C GLN A 45 3.53 -2.64 -5.26
N THR A 46 3.66 -3.22 -6.46
CA THR A 46 4.07 -2.43 -7.60
C THR A 46 3.11 -1.26 -7.58
N ILE A 47 3.58 -0.12 -7.06
CA ILE A 47 2.86 1.12 -7.17
C ILE A 47 2.75 1.27 -8.69
N VAL A 48 1.57 0.99 -9.24
CA VAL A 48 1.27 1.25 -10.64
C VAL A 48 1.12 2.77 -10.70
N LEU A 49 2.26 3.44 -10.66
CA LEU A 49 2.38 4.87 -10.89
C LEU A 49 1.82 5.09 -12.29
N SER A 50 0.91 6.06 -12.42
CA SER A 50 0.46 6.47 -13.74
C SER A 50 1.68 6.89 -14.57
N PRO A 51 1.66 6.70 -15.90
CA PRO A 51 2.79 7.08 -16.75
C PRO A 51 3.29 8.50 -16.49
N LEU A 52 2.37 9.44 -16.25
CA LEU A 52 2.67 10.83 -15.90
C LEU A 52 3.44 10.97 -14.58
N VAL A 53 3.09 10.19 -13.55
CA VAL A 53 3.79 10.26 -12.26
C VAL A 53 5.18 9.62 -12.38
N LYS A 54 5.34 8.57 -13.17
CA LYS A 54 6.67 8.02 -13.52
C LYS A 54 7.54 9.05 -14.24
N GLU A 55 6.99 9.81 -15.19
CA GLU A 55 7.68 10.92 -15.86
C GLU A 55 8.15 11.98 -14.88
N LEU A 56 7.24 12.48 -14.04
CA LEU A 56 7.54 13.53 -13.06
C LEU A 56 8.55 13.10 -12.00
N THR A 57 8.65 11.79 -11.72
CA THR A 57 9.58 11.23 -10.73
C THR A 57 10.90 10.77 -11.36
N GLY A 58 11.04 10.79 -12.69
CA GLY A 58 12.23 10.33 -13.40
C GLY A 58 12.44 8.81 -13.39
N ILE A 59 11.41 8.03 -13.03
CA ILE A 59 11.44 6.57 -12.92
C ILE A 59 10.88 5.95 -14.20
N ILE A 60 11.49 6.28 -15.35
CA ILE A 60 11.16 5.65 -16.63
C ILE A 60 12.40 4.91 -17.12
N SER A 61 12.28 3.59 -17.22
CA SER A 61 13.22 2.75 -17.95
C SER A 61 12.92 2.81 -19.46
N GLU A 62 13.94 2.83 -20.31
CA GLU A 62 13.81 2.87 -21.79
C GLU A 62 12.80 1.83 -22.34
N ALA A 63 12.69 0.66 -21.71
CA ALA A 63 11.73 -0.38 -22.08
C ALA A 63 10.25 0.00 -21.88
N ASP A 64 9.93 0.96 -21.00
CA ASP A 64 8.57 1.46 -20.78
C ASP A 64 8.16 2.46 -21.87
N ILE A 65 9.14 3.12 -22.53
CA ILE A 65 8.92 4.08 -23.62
C ILE A 65 8.49 3.35 -24.90
N GLU A 66 9.16 2.25 -25.25
CA GLU A 66 8.86 1.47 -26.45
C GLU A 66 7.47 0.78 -26.41
N LYS A 67 6.94 0.50 -25.22
CA LYS A 67 5.62 -0.14 -25.05
C LYS A 67 4.44 0.83 -25.04
N SER A 68 4.72 2.13 -25.07
CA SER A 68 3.71 3.15 -24.84
C SER A 68 3.16 3.65 -26.17
N ASN A 69 1.87 3.38 -26.45
CA ASN A 69 1.06 4.06 -27.49
C ASN A 69 0.89 5.58 -27.22
N TYR A 70 1.76 6.16 -26.39
CA TYR A 70 1.73 7.52 -25.92
C TYR A 70 2.29 8.48 -26.95
N ILE A 71 3.25 8.06 -27.78
CA ILE A 71 3.69 8.85 -28.94
C ILE A 71 2.51 9.06 -29.89
N ASP A 72 1.78 7.99 -30.24
CA ASP A 72 0.58 8.09 -31.09
C ASP A 72 -0.52 8.98 -30.47
N TYR A 73 -0.66 8.97 -29.14
CA TYR A 73 -1.60 9.83 -28.43
C TYR A 73 -1.18 11.31 -28.49
N LEU A 74 0.11 11.61 -28.32
CA LEU A 74 0.62 12.98 -28.38
C LEU A 74 0.52 13.53 -29.80
N GLU A 75 0.88 12.74 -30.81
CA GLU A 75 0.71 13.13 -32.22
C GLU A 75 -0.74 13.49 -32.50
N LYS A 76 -1.71 12.63 -32.15
CA LYS A 76 -3.14 12.93 -32.34
C LYS A 76 -3.70 14.11 -31.55
N LYS A 77 -3.07 14.48 -30.44
CA LYS A 77 -3.55 15.57 -29.58
C LYS A 77 -3.06 16.93 -30.06
N TYR A 78 -1.90 16.96 -30.70
CA TYR A 78 -1.23 18.18 -31.13
C TYR A 78 -1.19 18.36 -32.66
N ASP A 79 -1.64 17.38 -33.45
CA ASP A 79 -2.25 17.58 -34.78
C ASP A 79 -3.63 18.25 -34.67
#